data_AF-N9P0Y9-F1
#
_entry.id   AF-N9P0Y9-F1
#
_cell.length_a   1.000
_cell.length_b   1.000
_cell.length_c   1.000
_cell.angle_alpha   90.00
_cell.angle_beta   90.00
_cell.angle_gamma   90.00
#
_symmetry.space_group_name_H-M   'P 1'
#
loop_
_entity.id
_entity.type
_entity.pdbx_description
1 polymer ?
#
loop_
_entity_poly.entity_id
_entity_poly.type
_entity_poly.pdbx_seq_one_letter_code
_entity_poly.pdbx_strand_id
1 'polypeptide(L)'
;MSHYLEFDAFDNPMQLSKVGNWVITFLSPVEELQFVQLAITYVLPRQISDSLQPRRILIQKSPIEHHWLIQAIECFDSTTRQEISLSPEHTTAQQTLAQILQEFEKYDVNLQLKQI
;
A
#
# COMPACT_ATOMS: atom_id res chain seq x y z
N MET A 1 1.69 0.46 17.74
CA MET A 1 2.06 1.67 16.99
C MET A 1 1.53 1.50 15.59
N SER A 2 1.02 2.57 14.99
CA SER A 2 0.38 2.52 13.69
C SER A 2 1.41 2.81 12.61
N HIS A 3 1.31 2.12 11.47
CA HIS A 3 2.21 2.31 10.34
C HIS A 3 1.58 3.22 9.29
N TYR A 4 2.37 4.13 8.73
CA TYR A 4 1.91 5.09 7.74
C TYR A 4 2.82 5.10 6.52
N LEU A 5 2.23 5.32 5.35
CA LEU A 5 2.94 5.84 4.18
C LEU A 5 2.80 7.36 4.21
N GLU A 6 3.92 8.06 4.38
CA GLU A 6 4.03 9.49 4.17
C GLU A 6 4.35 9.73 2.69
N PHE A 7 3.49 10.49 2.02
CA PHE A 7 3.69 10.95 0.64
C PHE A 7 4.27 12.36 0.65
N ASP A 8 4.98 12.74 -0.41
CA ASP A 8 5.32 14.15 -0.61
C ASP A 8 4.07 15.00 -0.84
N ALA A 9 4.19 16.32 -0.57
CA ALA A 9 3.07 17.25 -0.64
C ALA A 9 2.40 17.32 -2.03
N PHE A 10 3.15 17.00 -3.09
CA PHE A 10 2.68 17.00 -4.48
C PHE A 10 2.17 15.62 -4.95
N ASP A 11 2.39 14.57 -4.17
CA ASP A 11 2.12 13.18 -4.52
C ASP A 11 0.90 12.62 -3.77
N ASN A 12 -0.17 13.40 -3.66
CA ASN A 12 -1.37 12.94 -2.99
C ASN A 12 -1.89 11.65 -3.69
N PRO A 13 -1.98 10.51 -2.99
CA PRO A 13 -2.34 9.24 -3.63
C PRO A 13 -3.76 9.21 -4.20
N MET A 14 -4.63 10.13 -3.82
CA MET A 14 -5.96 10.30 -4.45
C MET A 14 -5.87 10.82 -5.89
N GLN A 15 -4.75 11.45 -6.27
CA GLN A 15 -4.51 12.01 -7.59
C GLN A 15 -3.60 11.11 -8.44
N LEU A 16 -2.93 10.14 -7.80
CA LEU A 16 -2.12 9.14 -8.48
C LEU A 16 -3.04 8.00 -8.93
N SER A 17 -3.20 7.82 -10.24
CA SER A 17 -3.94 6.66 -10.78
C SER A 17 -3.03 5.43 -10.96
N LYS A 18 -1.75 5.66 -11.24
CA LYS A 18 -0.75 4.63 -11.50
C LYS A 18 0.66 5.17 -11.26
N VAL A 19 1.54 4.36 -10.65
CA VAL A 19 2.97 4.64 -10.48
C VAL A 19 3.74 3.39 -10.92
N GLY A 20 4.42 3.46 -12.06
CA GLY A 20 5.08 2.30 -12.66
C GLY A 20 4.10 1.13 -12.90
N ASN A 21 4.32 0.01 -12.22
CA ASN A 21 3.48 -1.18 -12.29
C ASN A 21 2.46 -1.28 -11.16
N TRP A 22 2.26 -0.21 -10.39
CA TRP A 22 1.25 -0.13 -9.33
C TRP A 22 0.08 0.73 -9.77
N VAL A 23 -1.13 0.22 -9.58
CA VAL A 23 -2.39 0.95 -9.80
C VAL A 23 -2.97 1.31 -8.45
N ILE A 24 -3.45 2.55 -8.32
CA ILE A 24 -4.05 3.05 -7.09
C ILE A 24 -5.54 3.27 -7.37
N THR A 25 -6.39 2.59 -6.60
CA THR A 25 -7.84 2.68 -6.78
C THR A 25 -8.55 3.00 -5.48
N PHE A 26 -9.66 3.70 -5.57
CA PHE A 26 -10.57 3.91 -4.45
C PHE A 26 -11.27 2.61 -4.05
N LEU A 27 -11.32 2.34 -2.74
CA LEU A 27 -12.12 1.26 -2.14
C LEU A 27 -13.40 1.78 -1.49
N SER A 28 -13.45 3.07 -1.16
CA SER A 28 -14.66 3.77 -0.72
C SER A 28 -15.06 4.84 -1.75
N PRO A 29 -16.34 5.26 -1.77
CA PRO A 29 -16.79 6.36 -2.62
C PRO A 29 -15.96 7.62 -2.37
N VAL A 30 -15.60 8.35 -3.44
CA VAL A 30 -14.73 9.54 -3.36
C VAL A 30 -15.42 10.66 -2.56
N GLU A 31 -16.75 10.65 -2.51
CA GLU A 31 -17.57 11.59 -1.76
C GLU A 31 -17.38 11.48 -0.24
N GLU A 32 -16.90 10.32 0.25
CA GLU A 32 -16.63 10.08 1.67
C GLU A 32 -15.21 10.52 2.08
N LEU A 33 -14.96 11.84 1.94
CA LEU A 33 -13.64 12.46 2.12
C LEU A 33 -12.92 12.16 3.46
N GLN A 34 -13.66 11.82 4.51
CA GLN A 34 -13.10 11.49 5.83
C GLN A 34 -12.65 10.03 5.96
N PHE A 35 -13.17 9.12 5.13
CA PHE A 35 -12.92 7.68 5.21
C PHE A 35 -12.41 7.13 3.88
N VAL A 36 -11.71 7.97 3.10
CA VAL A 36 -11.13 7.55 1.82
C VAL A 36 -10.14 6.41 2.07
N GLN A 37 -10.43 5.27 1.46
CA GLN A 37 -9.57 4.10 1.44
C GLN A 37 -9.09 3.87 0.02
N LEU A 38 -7.80 3.56 -0.12
CA LEU A 38 -7.16 3.27 -1.38
C LEU A 38 -6.52 1.88 -1.33
N ALA A 39 -6.56 1.19 -2.45
CA ALA A 39 -5.76 -0.01 -2.70
C ALA A 39 -4.63 0.33 -3.66
N ILE A 40 -3.39 0.08 -3.24
CA ILE A 40 -2.21 0.15 -4.11
C ILE A 40 -1.91 -1.28 -4.57
N THR A 41 -2.31 -1.61 -5.79
CA THR A 41 -2.28 -2.98 -6.34
C THR A 41 -1.18 -3.12 -7.37
N TYR A 42 -0.37 -4.18 -7.25
CA TYR A 42 0.64 -4.46 -8.27
C TYR A 42 0.00 -5.19 -9.45
N VAL A 43 0.28 -4.73 -10.68
CA VAL A 43 -0.35 -5.24 -11.91
C VAL A 43 0.12 -6.67 -12.23
N LEU A 44 1.33 -7.05 -11.81
CA LEU A 44 1.88 -8.39 -12.04
C LEU A 44 1.84 -9.19 -10.73
N PRO A 45 1.73 -10.52 -10.76
CA PRO A 45 1.91 -11.33 -9.54
C PRO A 45 3.35 -11.20 -9.03
N ARG A 46 3.57 -10.79 -7.78
CA ARG A 46 4.89 -10.88 -7.13
C ARG A 46 4.99 -12.17 -6.35
N GLN A 47 6.05 -12.93 -6.57
CA GLN A 47 6.49 -13.94 -5.61
C GLN A 47 7.57 -13.32 -4.73
N ILE A 48 7.18 -12.97 -3.50
CA ILE A 48 8.15 -12.54 -2.47
C ILE A 48 8.58 -13.74 -1.62
N SER A 49 7.70 -14.72 -1.42
CA SER A 49 8.05 -16.02 -0.85
C SER A 49 7.44 -17.16 -1.67
N ASP A 50 7.84 -18.40 -1.35
CA ASP A 50 7.36 -19.61 -2.00
C ASP A 50 5.83 -19.77 -1.91
N SER A 51 5.23 -19.31 -0.80
CA SER A 51 3.80 -19.44 -0.54
C SER A 51 3.01 -18.14 -0.61
N LEU A 52 3.59 -17.00 -0.23
CA LEU A 52 2.88 -15.72 -0.12
C LEU A 52 3.20 -14.79 -1.29
N GLN A 53 2.15 -14.35 -1.96
CA GLN A 53 2.20 -13.42 -3.09
C GLN A 53 1.45 -12.14 -2.75
N PRO A 54 2.16 -11.05 -2.39
CA PRO A 54 1.53 -9.76 -2.15
C PRO A 54 0.78 -9.27 -3.38
N ARG A 55 -0.43 -8.77 -3.15
CA ARG A 55 -1.34 -8.28 -4.19
C ARG A 55 -1.54 -6.79 -4.09
N ARG A 56 -1.91 -6.30 -2.91
CA ARG A 56 -2.20 -4.90 -2.69
C ARG A 56 -1.92 -4.46 -1.26
N ILE A 57 -1.62 -3.18 -1.12
CA ILE A 57 -1.49 -2.48 0.15
C ILE A 57 -2.75 -1.65 0.33
N LEU A 58 -3.43 -1.83 1.45
CA LEU A 58 -4.61 -1.04 1.80
C LEU A 58 -4.20 0.12 2.69
N ILE A 59 -4.52 1.34 2.26
CA ILE A 59 -4.26 2.56 3.01
C ILE A 59 -5.54 3.36 3.23
N GLN A 60 -5.59 4.10 4.32
CA GLN A 60 -6.69 4.97 4.67
C GLN A 60 -6.19 6.38 4.94
N LYS A 61 -6.94 7.38 4.46
CA LYS A 61 -6.67 8.78 4.76
C LYS A 61 -6.66 8.99 6.27
N SER A 62 -5.61 9.60 6.79
CA SER A 62 -5.52 9.93 8.21
C SER A 62 -5.72 11.42 8.45
N PRO A 63 -5.96 11.85 9.70
CA PRO A 63 -5.98 13.27 10.06
C PRO A 63 -4.60 13.94 9.98
N ILE A 64 -3.52 13.17 9.93
CA ILE A 64 -2.15 13.67 9.82
C ILE A 64 -1.89 13.96 8.34
N GLU A 65 -1.48 15.19 8.04
CA GLU A 65 -1.27 15.64 6.67
C GLU A 65 -0.21 14.77 5.97
N HIS A 66 -0.49 14.41 4.72
CA HIS A 66 0.34 13.54 3.86
C HIS A 66 0.57 12.10 4.38
N HIS A 67 0.11 11.76 5.58
CA HIS A 67 0.25 10.44 6.17
C HIS A 67 -1.00 9.60 5.93
N TRP A 68 -0.82 8.45 5.32
CA TRP A 68 -1.87 7.47 5.06
C TRP A 68 -1.65 6.23 5.91
N LEU A 69 -2.64 5.92 6.73
CA LEU A 69 -2.58 4.79 7.66
C LEU A 69 -2.63 3.48 6.87
N ILE A 70 -1.63 2.63 7.04
CA ILE A 70 -1.58 1.29 6.44
C ILE A 70 -2.52 0.39 7.22
N GLN A 71 -3.59 -0.07 6.58
CA GLN A 71 -4.58 -0.96 7.18
C GLN A 71 -4.11 -2.41 7.14
N ALA A 72 -3.70 -2.88 5.96
CA ALA A 72 -3.29 -4.25 5.73
C ALA A 72 -2.48 -4.39 4.44
N ILE A 73 -1.71 -5.48 4.36
CA ILE A 73 -1.12 -5.95 3.12
C ILE A 73 -1.83 -7.25 2.76
N GLU A 74 -2.53 -7.26 1.63
CA GLU A 74 -3.23 -8.45 1.18
C GLU A 74 -2.33 -9.30 0.30
N CYS A 75 -2.29 -10.59 0.62
CA CYS A 75 -1.48 -11.59 -0.05
C CYS A 75 -2.35 -12.76 -0.48
N PHE A 76 -1.99 -13.39 -1.60
CA PHE A 76 -2.48 -14.72 -1.93
C PHE A 76 -1.54 -15.76 -1.33
N ASP A 77 -2.07 -16.65 -0.48
CA ASP A 77 -1.34 -17.79 0.06
C ASP A 77 -1.63 -19.03 -0.80
N SER A 78 -0.60 -19.55 -1.46
CA SER A 78 -0.71 -20.73 -2.32
C SER A 78 -0.88 -22.05 -1.53
N THR A 79 -0.54 -22.06 -0.25
CA THR A 79 -0.67 -23.23 0.65
C THR A 79 -2.14 -23.49 0.96
N THR A 80 -2.83 -22.43 1.39
CA THR A 80 -4.26 -22.46 1.73
C THR A 80 -5.16 -22.14 0.53
N ARG A 81 -4.58 -21.58 -0.55
CA ARG A 81 -5.26 -21.09 -1.76
C ARG A 81 -6.28 -20.00 -1.46
N GLN A 82 -5.97 -19.14 -0.50
CA GLN A 82 -6.85 -18.08 -0.03
C GLN A 82 -6.13 -16.73 -0.02
N GLU A 83 -6.91 -15.66 -0.04
CA GLU A 83 -6.42 -14.34 0.27
C GLU A 83 -6.33 -14.18 1.78
N ILE A 84 -5.20 -13.67 2.25
CA ILE A 84 -4.95 -13.37 3.65
C ILE A 84 -4.54 -11.91 3.79
N SER A 85 -4.93 -11.29 4.89
CA SER A 85 -4.50 -9.95 5.27
C SER A 85 -3.39 -10.05 6.30
N LEU A 86 -2.24 -9.49 5.97
CA LEU A 86 -1.11 -9.38 6.87
C LEU A 86 -1.11 -8.00 7.53
N SER A 87 -0.79 -7.96 8.82
CA SER A 87 -0.54 -6.70 9.51
C SER A 87 0.75 -6.06 8.99
N PRO A 88 0.90 -4.73 9.05
CA PRO A 88 2.11 -4.05 8.60
C PRO A 88 3.39 -4.58 9.26
N GLU A 89 3.32 -5.08 10.49
CA GLU A 89 4.46 -5.61 11.26
C GLU A 89 4.98 -6.96 10.73
N HIS A 90 4.18 -7.67 9.93
CA HIS A 90 4.56 -8.97 9.41
C HIS A 90 5.78 -8.86 8.48
N THR A 91 6.72 -9.80 8.55
CA THR A 91 7.98 -9.76 7.78
C THR A 91 7.74 -9.60 6.27
N THR A 92 6.84 -10.39 5.69
CA THR A 92 6.47 -10.26 4.26
C THR A 92 5.80 -8.93 3.94
N ALA A 93 5.02 -8.37 4.87
CA ALA A 93 4.41 -7.06 4.70
C ALA A 93 5.50 -5.97 4.67
N GLN A 94 6.43 -5.99 5.62
CA GLN A 94 7.58 -5.06 5.66
C GLN A 94 8.45 -5.14 4.39
N GLN A 95 8.70 -6.35 3.87
CA GLN A 95 9.41 -6.53 2.60
C GLN A 95 8.64 -5.92 1.42
N THR A 96 7.32 -6.13 1.38
CA THR A 96 6.45 -5.53 0.35
C THR A 96 6.49 -4.01 0.44
N LEU A 97 6.43 -3.47 1.67
CA LEU A 97 6.51 -2.03 1.93
C LEU A 97 7.88 -1.48 1.49
N ALA A 98 8.99 -2.13 1.81
CA ALA A 98 10.31 -1.69 1.35
C ALA A 98 10.42 -1.67 -0.19
N GLN A 99 9.84 -2.65 -0.88
CA GLN A 99 9.85 -2.70 -2.34
C GLN A 99 9.03 -1.58 -2.98
N ILE A 100 7.85 -1.26 -2.44
CA ILE A 100 7.05 -0.17 -2.98
C ILE A 100 7.79 1.18 -2.82
N LEU A 101 8.47 1.42 -1.70
CA LEU A 101 9.27 2.65 -1.52
C LEU A 101 10.33 2.79 -2.62
N GLN A 102 11.12 1.72 -2.85
CA GLN A 102 12.18 1.71 -3.87
C GLN A 102 11.66 1.83 -5.30
N GLU A 103 10.44 1.37 -5.55
CA GLU A 103 9.87 1.44 -6.90
C GLU A 103 9.21 2.77 -7.19
N PHE A 104 8.54 3.36 -6.21
CA PHE A 104 7.93 4.67 -6.34
C PHE A 104 9.01 5.75 -6.55
N GLU A 105 10.15 5.63 -5.85
CA GLU A 105 11.31 6.51 -6.02
C GLU A 105 11.81 6.58 -7.48
N LYS A 106 11.69 5.48 -8.25
CA LYS A 106 12.09 5.45 -9.68
C LYS A 106 11.21 6.31 -10.59
N TYR A 107 10.06 6.75 -10.10
CA TYR A 107 9.10 7.59 -10.82
C TYR A 107 8.93 8.95 -10.13
N ASP A 108 9.92 9.37 -9.34
CA ASP A 108 9.93 10.63 -8.59
C ASP A 108 8.79 10.78 -7.58
N VAL A 109 8.16 9.67 -7.17
CA VAL A 109 7.17 9.65 -6.08
C VAL A 109 7.89 9.21 -4.81
N ASN A 110 8.21 10.16 -3.92
CA ASN A 110 8.93 9.80 -2.70
C ASN A 110 7.95 9.39 -1.61
N LEU A 111 8.17 8.18 -1.09
CA LEU A 111 7.42 7.64 0.02
C LEU A 111 8.34 7.41 1.21
N GLN A 112 7.81 7.63 2.42
CA GLN A 112 8.48 7.22 3.65
C GLN A 112 7.56 6.32 4.46
N LEU A 113 8.14 5.26 5.06
CA LEU A 113 7.44 4.44 6.04
C LEU A 113 7.63 5.05 7.43
N LYS A 114 6.53 5.39 8.10
CA LYS A 114 6.53 5.96 9.46
C LYS A 114 5.83 5.04 10.44
N GLN A 115 6.31 5.03 11.68
CA GLN A 115 5.62 4.46 12.83
C GLN A 115 5.29 5.59 13.81
N ILE A 116 4.01 5.79 14.09
CA ILE A 116 3.49 6.84 14.99
C ILE A 116 2.63 6.20 16.07
#